data_AF-A0A7X3TLE7-F1
#
_entry.id   AF-A0A7X3TLE7-F1
#
_cell.length_a   1.000
_cell.length_b   1.000
_cell.length_c   1.000
_cell.angle_alpha   90.00
_cell.angle_beta   90.00
_cell.angle_gamma   90.00
#
_symmetry.space_group_name_H-M   'P 1'
#
loop_
_entity.id
_entity.type
_entity.pdbx_description
1 polymer ?
#
loop_
_entity_poly.entity_id
_entity_poly.type
_entity_poly.pdbx_seq_one_letter_code
_entity_poly.pdbx_strand_id
1 'polypeptide(L)'
;MALRIVAFAAVALAAVSLEARAIETVDSSIDAVTVYPQGARVTRVARVRLAKGPNRIALNGLPGGISMPGVQVDSASGDVEVRSVEIDLVPQRDAYNAEIGRLANEITELQHRIAAIDDDIATAELQLEFLKGIARDTAGAERLRAAGGQADIGSWREALDMLGEGAAGARSRIREARIDRRQLEQNLSVLERQLHDLRGRNPASARLSVVLHADAAVETDIRVHYLQSNAGWDSGYSAYLDTRGKVLRLTHEARVRQGTEEEWRDVRLVLSTSNPSGRMKAPDQDSRFLDVYDPVPWADSEERTLSRTMAVDRDLLETDSVARTDEHSGRNRRAVSYSPRERTSISNSADQAHSVPLAEYRHRVELVTRITPRQSAEAFLTARMSNDSNLPLVAGTMRVFIDGAYVGRSTFPELLPGAETVLPMGPDRRIDVLAIDQGGEKGSQGILSSRTTELTDFLFEIVNRYSTRTAIEVLDYYPVSRDERIEVTVPRGATPPDSKDLDERPGVIAWRRQLEPGENWRIVHRYEVSYPGNTVLAAER
;
A
#
# COMPACT_ATOMS: atom_id res chain seq x y z
N MET A 1 23.42 -87.36 -18.08
CA MET A 1 23.52 -86.01 -18.70
C MET A 1 22.25 -85.81 -19.53
N ALA A 2 21.05 -85.78 -18.93
CA ALA A 2 20.35 -84.64 -18.32
C ALA A 2 20.17 -83.47 -19.33
N LEU A 3 19.10 -83.42 -20.15
CA LEU A 3 17.68 -83.04 -19.93
C LEU A 3 17.41 -81.52 -20.08
N ARG A 4 16.35 -81.18 -20.87
CA ARG A 4 15.60 -79.90 -21.06
C ARG A 4 16.18 -78.95 -22.11
N ILE A 5 15.43 -78.24 -22.97
CA ILE A 5 14.22 -77.40 -22.78
C ILE A 5 13.45 -77.29 -24.13
N VAL A 6 12.20 -77.81 -24.23
CA VAL A 6 10.88 -77.11 -24.26
C VAL A 6 10.51 -76.40 -25.58
N ALA A 7 9.48 -76.95 -26.23
CA ALA A 7 8.55 -76.25 -27.11
C ALA A 7 7.54 -75.44 -26.27
N PHE A 8 7.33 -74.16 -26.59
CA PHE A 8 6.13 -73.38 -26.21
C PHE A 8 6.13 -72.14 -27.14
N ALA A 9 5.31 -72.15 -28.20
CA ALA A 9 3.96 -71.61 -28.23
C ALA A 9 3.93 -70.27 -28.96
N ALA A 10 3.23 -70.28 -30.10
CA ALA A 10 2.64 -69.10 -30.70
C ALA A 10 1.79 -68.37 -29.64
N VAL A 11 2.22 -67.18 -29.26
CA VAL A 11 1.37 -66.19 -28.62
C VAL A 11 1.43 -64.96 -29.50
N ALA A 12 0.26 -64.62 -30.04
CA ALA A 12 -0.09 -63.38 -30.71
C ALA A 12 0.77 -62.21 -30.21
N LEU A 13 1.36 -61.39 -31.07
CA LEU A 13 0.64 -60.32 -31.77
C LEU A 13 -0.48 -59.65 -30.92
N ALA A 14 -0.25 -59.46 -29.63
CA ALA A 14 -0.83 -58.35 -28.90
C ALA A 14 0.20 -57.23 -28.90
N ALA A 15 0.31 -56.54 -30.04
CA ALA A 15 0.68 -55.15 -29.99
C ALA A 15 -0.31 -54.51 -29.01
N VAL A 16 0.12 -54.23 -27.78
CA VAL A 16 -0.53 -53.21 -26.95
C VAL A 16 -0.27 -51.92 -27.69
N SER A 17 -1.06 -51.71 -28.73
CA SER A 17 -1.43 -50.41 -29.21
C SER A 17 -2.06 -49.78 -27.97
N LEU A 18 -1.27 -49.00 -27.23
CA LEU A 18 -1.81 -47.78 -26.67
C LEU A 18 -2.46 -47.12 -27.89
N GLU A 19 -3.77 -47.26 -28.05
CA GLU A 19 -4.52 -46.42 -28.96
C GLU A 19 -4.07 -45.01 -28.59
N ALA A 20 -3.26 -44.41 -29.46
CA ALA A 20 -2.85 -43.02 -29.35
C ALA A 20 -4.11 -42.22 -29.65
N ARG A 21 -5.01 -42.19 -28.67
CA ARG A 21 -6.24 -41.43 -28.74
C ARG A 21 -5.81 -39.99 -28.93
N ALA A 22 -6.31 -39.38 -30.01
CA ALA A 22 -5.95 -38.02 -30.38
C ALA A 22 -6.16 -37.10 -29.18
N ILE A 23 -5.24 -36.15 -29.00
CA ILE A 23 -5.34 -35.16 -27.92
C ILE A 23 -6.57 -34.29 -28.21
N GLU A 24 -7.59 -34.38 -27.36
CA GLU A 24 -8.78 -33.56 -27.45
C GLU A 24 -8.46 -32.16 -26.91
N THR A 25 -8.62 -31.12 -27.73
CA THR A 25 -8.46 -29.74 -27.27
C THR A 25 -9.74 -29.28 -26.59
N VAL A 26 -9.62 -28.76 -25.37
CA VAL A 26 -10.76 -28.36 -24.54
C VAL A 26 -10.57 -26.92 -24.08
N ASP A 27 -11.65 -26.14 -24.20
CA ASP A 27 -11.68 -24.78 -23.68
C ASP A 27 -11.84 -24.77 -22.15
N SER A 28 -11.26 -23.75 -21.52
CA SER A 28 -11.38 -23.54 -20.08
C SER A 28 -11.70 -22.09 -19.76
N SER A 29 -12.30 -21.87 -18.60
CA SER A 29 -12.59 -20.53 -18.06
C SER A 29 -12.13 -20.43 -16.60
N ILE A 30 -11.78 -19.22 -16.16
CA ILE A 30 -11.44 -18.96 -14.76
C ILE A 30 -12.73 -18.98 -13.93
N ASP A 31 -12.82 -19.89 -12.95
CA ASP A 31 -13.97 -19.95 -12.03
C ASP A 31 -13.70 -19.23 -10.71
N ALA A 32 -12.46 -19.35 -10.20
CA ALA A 32 -12.09 -18.83 -8.89
C ALA A 32 -10.64 -18.33 -8.86
N VAL A 33 -10.41 -17.29 -8.04
CA VAL A 33 -9.08 -16.72 -7.81
C VAL A 33 -8.85 -16.55 -6.32
N THR A 34 -7.76 -17.11 -5.80
CA THR A 34 -7.28 -16.85 -4.45
C THR A 34 -6.12 -15.86 -4.50
N VAL A 35 -6.32 -14.62 -4.09
CA VAL A 35 -5.27 -13.59 -4.07
C VAL A 35 -4.56 -13.61 -2.72
N TYR A 36 -3.23 -13.54 -2.76
CA TYR A 36 -2.34 -13.46 -1.61
C TYR A 36 -1.73 -12.06 -1.52
N PRO A 37 -1.02 -11.69 -0.44
CA PRO A 37 -0.32 -10.41 -0.40
C PRO A 37 0.70 -10.28 -1.54
N GLN A 38 1.25 -11.42 -1.99
CA GLN A 38 2.12 -11.53 -3.14
C GLN A 38 1.70 -12.75 -3.98
N GLY A 39 1.18 -12.48 -5.17
CA GLY A 39 0.69 -13.45 -6.13
C GLY A 39 -0.79 -13.82 -5.96
N ALA A 40 -1.27 -14.63 -6.88
CA ALA A 40 -2.60 -15.23 -6.85
C ALA A 40 -2.55 -16.68 -7.33
N ARG A 41 -3.42 -17.53 -6.77
CA ARG A 41 -3.74 -18.85 -7.31
C ARG A 41 -5.00 -18.74 -8.16
N VAL A 42 -4.86 -18.96 -9.45
CA VAL A 42 -5.99 -18.99 -10.40
C VAL A 42 -6.48 -20.43 -10.52
N THR A 43 -7.80 -20.60 -10.54
CA THR A 43 -8.46 -21.89 -10.77
C THR A 43 -9.29 -21.81 -12.04
N ARG A 44 -8.87 -22.56 -13.06
CA ARG A 44 -9.63 -22.74 -14.29
C ARG A 44 -10.42 -24.03 -14.24
N VAL A 45 -11.57 -24.04 -14.89
CA VAL A 45 -12.42 -25.23 -15.03
C VAL A 45 -12.62 -25.51 -16.51
N ALA A 46 -12.50 -26.79 -16.88
CA ALA A 46 -12.80 -27.31 -18.21
C ALA A 46 -13.73 -28.51 -18.10
N ARG A 47 -14.87 -28.47 -18.80
CA ARG A 47 -15.81 -29.58 -18.84
C ARG A 47 -15.40 -30.56 -19.92
N VAL A 48 -15.24 -31.84 -19.56
CA VAL A 48 -14.75 -32.89 -20.47
C VAL A 48 -15.64 -34.11 -20.43
N ARG A 49 -15.73 -34.81 -21.56
CA ARG A 49 -16.38 -36.12 -21.67
C ARG A 49 -15.31 -37.19 -21.87
N LEU A 50 -15.07 -37.97 -20.84
CA LEU A 50 -14.07 -39.03 -20.85
C LEU A 50 -14.73 -40.36 -21.18
N ALA A 51 -14.09 -41.18 -22.01
CA ALA A 51 -14.47 -42.58 -22.11
C ALA A 51 -13.68 -43.41 -21.09
N LYS A 52 -14.18 -44.61 -20.79
CA LYS A 52 -13.47 -45.57 -19.95
C LYS A 52 -12.05 -45.81 -20.48
N GLY A 53 -11.07 -45.81 -19.59
CA GLY A 53 -9.66 -46.01 -19.91
C GLY A 53 -8.86 -44.70 -20.01
N PRO A 54 -7.72 -44.70 -20.72
CA PRO A 54 -6.89 -43.51 -20.87
C PRO A 54 -7.52 -42.48 -21.82
N ASN A 55 -7.42 -41.21 -21.43
CA ASN A 55 -7.86 -40.04 -22.19
C ASN A 55 -6.71 -39.02 -22.22
N ARG A 56 -6.59 -38.27 -23.31
CA ARG A 56 -5.59 -37.18 -23.45
C ARG A 56 -6.31 -35.90 -23.81
N ILE A 57 -6.13 -34.88 -22.99
CA ILE A 57 -6.72 -33.55 -23.22
C ILE A 57 -5.63 -32.49 -23.29
N ALA A 58 -5.86 -31.43 -24.07
CA ALA A 58 -5.02 -30.25 -24.09
C ALA A 58 -5.84 -28.99 -23.79
N LEU A 59 -5.34 -28.16 -22.88
CA LEU A 59 -5.87 -26.84 -22.59
C LEU A 59 -4.92 -25.78 -23.17
N ASN A 60 -5.45 -24.94 -24.06
CA ASN A 60 -4.71 -23.85 -24.68
C ASN A 60 -4.99 -22.51 -24.00
N GLY A 61 -4.18 -21.49 -24.33
CA GLY A 61 -4.43 -20.12 -23.92
C GLY A 61 -4.11 -19.82 -22.46
N LEU A 62 -3.28 -20.67 -21.82
CA LEU A 62 -2.74 -20.38 -20.50
C LEU A 62 -1.61 -19.34 -20.63
N PRO A 63 -1.42 -18.46 -19.63
CA PRO A 63 -0.32 -17.50 -19.62
C PRO A 63 1.06 -18.14 -19.77
N GLY A 64 1.97 -17.46 -20.47
CA GLY A 64 3.36 -17.92 -20.62
C GLY A 64 4.17 -17.83 -19.34
N GLY A 65 3.79 -16.93 -18.43
CA GLY A 65 4.48 -16.68 -17.15
C GLY A 65 4.07 -17.59 -16.00
N ILE A 66 3.35 -18.70 -16.25
CA ILE A 66 2.93 -19.62 -15.17
C ILE A 66 4.15 -20.29 -14.53
N SER A 67 4.15 -20.36 -13.18
CA SER A 67 5.18 -21.09 -12.45
C SER A 67 5.02 -22.61 -12.63
N MET A 68 5.97 -23.23 -13.35
CA MET A 68 5.94 -24.66 -13.71
C MET A 68 5.79 -25.62 -12.51
N PRO A 69 6.48 -25.43 -11.36
CA PRO A 69 6.31 -26.33 -10.21
C PRO A 69 4.97 -26.17 -9.48
N GLY A 70 4.16 -25.18 -9.83
CA GLY A 70 2.93 -24.80 -9.12
C GLY A 70 1.63 -25.22 -9.81
N VAL A 71 1.69 -25.94 -10.93
CA VAL A 71 0.48 -26.37 -11.65
C VAL A 71 -0.07 -27.67 -11.04
N GLN A 72 -1.31 -27.62 -10.59
CA GLN A 72 -2.04 -28.77 -10.06
C GLN A 72 -3.28 -29.01 -10.90
N VAL A 73 -3.59 -30.28 -11.17
CA VAL A 73 -4.78 -30.68 -11.92
C VAL A 73 -5.56 -31.68 -11.07
N ASP A 74 -6.85 -31.43 -10.89
CA ASP A 74 -7.78 -32.36 -10.23
C ASP A 74 -9.04 -32.57 -11.06
N SER A 75 -9.72 -33.67 -10.79
CA SER A 75 -11.06 -33.97 -11.33
C SER A 75 -12.09 -33.77 -10.23
N ALA A 76 -13.25 -33.21 -10.60
CA ALA A 76 -14.41 -33.16 -9.73
C ALA A 76 -15.00 -34.55 -9.40
N SER A 77 -14.77 -35.54 -10.27
CA SER A 77 -15.14 -36.94 -10.06
C SER A 77 -13.96 -37.73 -9.48
N GLY A 78 -14.24 -38.55 -8.45
CA GLY A 78 -13.27 -39.47 -7.85
C GLY A 78 -12.93 -40.68 -8.72
N ASP A 79 -13.71 -40.93 -9.78
CA ASP A 79 -13.51 -42.06 -10.72
C ASP A 79 -12.53 -41.69 -11.86
N VAL A 80 -11.85 -40.55 -11.74
CA VAL A 80 -10.92 -40.03 -12.75
C VAL A 80 -9.59 -39.69 -12.09
N GLU A 81 -8.55 -40.38 -12.50
CA GLU A 81 -7.18 -40.20 -12.02
C GLU A 81 -6.35 -39.37 -13.02
N VAL A 82 -5.60 -38.40 -12.50
CA VAL A 82 -4.60 -37.65 -13.29
C VAL A 82 -3.28 -38.41 -13.29
N ARG A 83 -2.83 -38.86 -14.46
CA ARG A 83 -1.60 -39.66 -14.60
C ARG A 83 -0.37 -38.83 -14.91
N SER A 84 -0.50 -37.85 -15.81
CA SER A 84 0.60 -36.94 -16.13
C SER A 84 0.08 -35.58 -16.56
N VAL A 85 0.92 -34.58 -16.33
CA VAL A 85 0.69 -33.18 -16.68
C VAL A 85 1.97 -32.67 -17.32
N GLU A 86 1.87 -32.20 -18.56
CA GLU A 86 2.97 -31.63 -19.34
C GLU A 86 2.58 -30.21 -19.75
N ILE A 87 3.55 -29.30 -19.76
CA ILE A 87 3.34 -27.90 -20.14
C ILE A 87 4.32 -27.55 -21.24
N ASP A 88 3.78 -27.13 -22.38
CA ASP A 88 4.55 -26.66 -23.52
C ASP A 88 4.37 -25.15 -23.68
N LEU A 89 5.47 -24.42 -23.85
CA LEU A 89 5.41 -23.01 -24.25
C LEU A 89 5.25 -22.93 -25.77
N VAL A 90 4.13 -22.37 -26.21
CA VAL A 90 3.80 -22.14 -27.61
C VAL A 90 4.09 -20.68 -27.94
N PRO A 91 5.07 -20.37 -28.81
CA PRO A 91 5.31 -19.01 -29.27
C PRO A 91 4.10 -18.45 -30.04
N GLN A 92 3.67 -17.24 -29.70
CA GLN A 92 2.52 -16.53 -30.29
C GLN A 92 2.97 -15.31 -31.09
N ARG A 93 4.10 -15.40 -31.80
CA ARG A 93 4.74 -14.25 -32.47
C ARG A 93 3.83 -13.57 -33.49
N ASP A 94 3.07 -14.34 -34.27
CA ASP A 94 2.22 -13.78 -35.34
C ASP A 94 1.01 -13.03 -34.79
N ALA A 95 0.29 -13.63 -33.83
CA ALA A 95 -0.83 -12.99 -33.14
C ALA A 95 -0.37 -11.74 -32.36
N TYR A 96 0.79 -11.82 -31.72
CA TYR A 96 1.41 -10.69 -31.01
C TYR A 96 1.77 -9.53 -31.96
N ASN A 97 2.39 -9.82 -33.11
CA ASN A 97 2.73 -8.81 -34.11
C ASN A 97 1.48 -8.20 -34.75
N ALA A 98 0.42 -8.98 -34.96
CA ALA A 98 -0.86 -8.48 -35.47
C ALA A 98 -1.50 -7.49 -34.50
N GLU A 99 -1.47 -7.78 -33.19
CA GLU A 99 -2.02 -6.90 -32.15
C GLU A 99 -1.20 -5.61 -31.99
N ILE A 100 0.13 -5.68 -32.07
CA ILE A 100 1.00 -4.49 -32.16
C ILE A 100 0.61 -3.62 -33.35
N GLY A 101 0.39 -4.23 -34.52
CA GLY A 101 -0.04 -3.53 -35.72
C GLY A 101 -1.40 -2.85 -35.54
N ARG A 102 -2.37 -3.54 -34.94
CA ARG A 102 -3.71 -2.99 -34.64
C ARG A 102 -3.63 -1.77 -33.74
N LEU A 103 -2.94 -1.87 -32.61
CA LEU A 103 -2.78 -0.76 -31.66
C LEU A 103 -2.02 0.43 -32.29
N ALA A 104 -0.97 0.16 -33.07
CA ALA A 104 -0.23 1.22 -33.77
C ALA A 104 -1.10 1.98 -34.78
N ASN A 105 -1.98 1.27 -35.49
CA ASN A 105 -2.93 1.90 -36.41
C ASN A 105 -3.97 2.75 -35.67
N GLU A 106 -4.52 2.27 -34.56
CA GLU A 106 -5.48 3.04 -33.75
C GLU A 106 -4.86 4.29 -33.12
N ILE A 107 -3.61 4.20 -32.66
CA ILE A 107 -2.83 5.34 -32.17
C ILE A 107 -2.67 6.39 -33.29
N THR A 108 -2.30 5.94 -34.49
CA THR A 108 -2.11 6.83 -35.66
C THR A 108 -3.42 7.54 -36.02
N GLU A 109 -4.54 6.82 -36.01
CA GLU A 109 -5.87 7.39 -36.27
C GLU A 109 -6.27 8.44 -35.22
N LEU A 110 -6.03 8.18 -33.93
CA LEU A 110 -6.29 9.17 -32.88
C LEU A 110 -5.40 10.40 -33.02
N GLN A 111 -4.13 10.25 -33.39
CA GLN A 111 -3.22 11.36 -33.65
C GLN A 111 -3.72 12.23 -34.82
N HIS A 112 -4.19 11.62 -35.91
CA HIS A 112 -4.77 12.36 -37.03
C HIS A 112 -6.03 13.14 -36.63
N ARG A 113 -6.90 12.53 -35.80
CA ARG A 113 -8.10 13.21 -35.29
C ARG A 113 -7.77 14.38 -34.36
N ILE A 114 -6.75 14.23 -33.50
CA ILE A 114 -6.28 15.33 -32.65
C ILE A 114 -5.75 16.48 -33.50
N ALA A 115 -4.94 16.19 -34.53
CA ALA A 115 -4.42 17.20 -35.43
C ALA A 115 -5.53 17.98 -36.15
N ALA A 116 -6.58 17.29 -36.63
CA ALA A 116 -7.74 17.94 -37.25
C ALA A 116 -8.48 18.88 -36.28
N ILE A 117 -8.61 18.49 -35.00
CA ILE A 117 -9.22 19.36 -33.98
C ILE A 117 -8.31 20.57 -33.67
N ASP A 118 -7.00 20.39 -33.67
CA ASP A 118 -6.04 21.49 -33.49
C ASP A 118 -6.16 22.51 -34.64
N ASP A 119 -6.34 22.05 -35.89
CA ASP A 119 -6.61 22.92 -37.04
C ASP A 119 -7.94 23.69 -36.89
N ASP A 120 -8.99 23.05 -36.37
CA ASP A 120 -10.29 23.70 -36.09
C ASP A 120 -10.18 24.78 -34.99
N ILE A 121 -9.43 24.48 -33.93
CA ILE A 121 -9.14 25.45 -32.85
C ILE A 121 -8.38 26.65 -33.42
N ALA A 122 -7.31 26.41 -34.18
CA ALA A 122 -6.52 27.47 -34.79
C ALA A 122 -7.37 28.35 -35.72
N THR A 123 -8.26 27.73 -36.50
CA THR A 123 -9.19 28.45 -37.39
C THR A 123 -10.16 29.35 -36.60
N ALA A 124 -10.74 28.84 -35.52
CA ALA A 124 -11.65 29.62 -34.67
C ALA A 124 -10.92 30.72 -33.89
N GLU A 125 -9.66 30.51 -33.50
CA GLU A 125 -8.81 31.52 -32.87
C GLU A 125 -8.45 32.65 -33.85
N LEU A 126 -8.10 32.32 -35.10
CA LEU A 126 -7.90 33.30 -36.17
C LEU A 126 -9.15 34.15 -36.39
N GLN A 127 -10.34 33.54 -36.40
CA GLN A 127 -11.61 34.27 -36.50
C GLN A 127 -11.82 35.21 -35.31
N LEU A 128 -11.49 34.77 -34.09
CA LEU A 128 -11.60 35.61 -32.90
C LEU A 128 -10.63 36.80 -32.93
N GLU A 129 -9.38 36.59 -33.36
CA GLU A 129 -8.39 37.66 -33.54
C GLU A 129 -8.84 38.66 -34.60
N PHE A 130 -9.37 38.18 -35.74
CA PHE A 130 -9.95 39.03 -36.76
C PHE A 130 -11.11 39.89 -36.23
N LEU A 131 -12.05 39.29 -35.49
CA LEU A 131 -13.17 40.01 -34.87
C LEU A 131 -12.71 41.03 -33.83
N LYS A 132 -11.66 40.72 -33.04
CA LYS A 132 -11.05 41.70 -32.13
C LYS A 132 -10.41 42.86 -32.87
N GLY A 133 -9.78 42.60 -34.03
CA GLY A 133 -9.24 43.63 -34.92
C GLY A 133 -10.34 44.60 -35.37
N ILE A 134 -11.43 44.08 -35.92
CA ILE A 134 -12.59 44.88 -36.34
C ILE A 134 -13.14 45.68 -35.15
N ALA A 135 -13.34 45.05 -33.99
CA ALA A 135 -13.86 45.73 -32.81
C ALA A 135 -12.97 46.91 -32.37
N ARG A 136 -11.64 46.77 -32.45
CA ARG A 136 -10.69 47.85 -32.13
C ARG A 136 -10.77 49.00 -33.14
N ASP A 137 -10.79 48.68 -34.42
CA ASP A 137 -10.83 49.68 -35.50
C ASP A 137 -12.15 50.46 -35.48
N THR A 138 -13.26 49.74 -35.27
CA THR A 138 -14.60 50.36 -35.21
C THR A 138 -14.76 51.22 -33.95
N ALA A 139 -14.25 50.78 -32.80
CA ALA A 139 -14.21 51.59 -31.59
C ALA A 139 -13.30 52.84 -31.72
N GLY A 140 -12.23 52.75 -32.52
CA GLY A 140 -11.40 53.90 -32.89
C GLY A 140 -12.18 54.91 -33.75
N ALA A 141 -12.83 54.44 -34.81
CA ALA A 141 -13.62 55.25 -35.73
C ALA A 141 -14.80 55.97 -35.03
N GLU A 142 -15.53 55.28 -34.14
CA GLU A 142 -16.64 55.88 -33.41
C GLU A 142 -16.18 56.93 -32.38
N ARG A 143 -15.00 56.76 -31.75
CA ARG A 143 -14.43 57.82 -30.88
C ARG A 143 -14.15 59.10 -31.66
N LEU A 144 -13.66 59.01 -32.89
CA LEU A 144 -13.45 60.17 -33.77
C LEU A 144 -14.78 60.84 -34.16
N ARG A 145 -15.81 60.05 -34.49
CA ARG A 145 -17.15 60.56 -34.83
C ARG A 145 -17.86 61.23 -33.66
N ALA A 146 -17.75 60.64 -32.46
CA ALA A 146 -18.29 61.21 -31.24
C ALA A 146 -17.61 62.54 -30.86
N ALA A 147 -16.30 62.66 -31.05
CA ALA A 147 -15.57 63.92 -30.85
C ALA A 147 -16.00 65.03 -31.83
N GLY A 148 -16.51 64.67 -33.02
CA GLY A 148 -17.08 65.58 -34.01
C GLY A 148 -18.59 65.83 -33.89
N GLY A 149 -19.28 65.28 -32.89
CA GLY A 149 -20.71 65.48 -32.64
C GLY A 149 -21.68 64.72 -33.56
N GLN A 150 -21.22 63.68 -34.28
CA GLN A 150 -22.01 62.92 -35.26
C GLN A 150 -22.18 61.43 -34.89
N ALA A 151 -22.37 61.10 -33.61
CA ALA A 151 -22.50 59.70 -33.19
C ALA A 151 -23.87 59.09 -33.53
N ASP A 152 -23.90 57.99 -34.30
CA ASP A 152 -25.09 57.15 -34.51
C ASP A 152 -25.05 55.93 -33.56
N ILE A 153 -25.73 56.09 -32.43
CA ILE A 153 -25.76 55.11 -31.34
C ILE A 153 -26.50 53.81 -31.75
N GLY A 154 -27.45 53.89 -32.68
CA GLY A 154 -28.27 52.74 -33.10
C GLY A 154 -27.48 51.74 -33.94
N SER A 155 -26.85 52.22 -35.01
CA SER A 155 -26.01 51.40 -35.90
C SER A 155 -24.80 50.81 -35.17
N TRP A 156 -24.22 51.57 -34.23
CA TRP A 156 -23.11 51.10 -33.40
C TRP A 156 -23.48 49.92 -32.51
N ARG A 157 -24.69 49.93 -31.92
CA ARG A 157 -25.16 48.83 -31.07
C ARG A 157 -25.37 47.54 -31.85
N GLU A 158 -25.97 47.62 -33.04
CA GLU A 158 -26.16 46.44 -33.91
C GLU A 158 -24.83 45.82 -34.34
N ALA A 159 -23.84 46.65 -34.71
CA ALA A 159 -22.49 46.17 -35.05
C ALA A 159 -21.78 45.51 -33.86
N LEU A 160 -21.93 46.06 -32.65
CA LEU A 160 -21.40 45.46 -31.42
C LEU A 160 -22.06 44.13 -31.09
N ASP A 161 -23.38 44.02 -31.27
CA ASP A 161 -24.12 42.78 -31.02
C ASP A 161 -23.69 41.67 -31.99
N MET A 162 -23.55 41.98 -33.30
CA MET A 162 -23.05 41.02 -34.30
C MET A 162 -21.61 40.55 -34.01
N LEU A 163 -20.72 41.47 -33.61
CA LEU A 163 -19.35 41.12 -33.21
C LEU A 163 -19.34 40.28 -31.92
N GLY A 164 -20.22 40.60 -30.98
CA GLY A 164 -20.44 39.86 -29.74
C GLY A 164 -20.89 38.43 -29.99
N GLU A 165 -21.90 38.24 -30.85
CA GLU A 165 -22.41 36.93 -31.26
C GLU A 165 -21.34 36.11 -32.00
N GLY A 166 -20.63 36.72 -32.95
CA GLY A 166 -19.53 36.06 -33.68
C GLY A 166 -18.39 35.62 -32.75
N ALA A 167 -18.00 36.47 -31.80
CA ALA A 167 -16.98 36.15 -30.81
C ALA A 167 -17.44 35.08 -29.81
N ALA A 168 -18.72 35.12 -29.40
CA ALA A 168 -19.32 34.09 -28.54
C ALA A 168 -19.37 32.73 -29.24
N GLY A 169 -19.76 32.70 -30.52
CA GLY A 169 -19.79 31.49 -31.34
C GLY A 169 -18.40 30.89 -31.57
N ALA A 170 -17.39 31.71 -31.89
CA ALA A 170 -16.00 31.27 -32.00
C ALA A 170 -15.46 30.70 -30.67
N ARG A 171 -15.73 31.37 -29.55
CA ARG A 171 -15.36 30.88 -28.21
C ARG A 171 -16.09 29.59 -27.84
N SER A 172 -17.32 29.37 -28.32
CA SER A 172 -18.04 28.11 -28.11
C SER A 172 -17.36 26.96 -28.82
N ARG A 173 -17.06 27.13 -30.13
CA ARG A 173 -16.36 26.12 -30.93
C ARG A 173 -14.99 25.78 -30.35
N ILE A 174 -14.20 26.77 -29.93
CA ILE A 174 -12.91 26.54 -29.27
C ILE A 174 -13.09 25.70 -27.99
N ARG A 175 -14.09 26.00 -27.17
CA ARG A 175 -14.32 25.28 -25.91
C ARG A 175 -14.74 23.83 -26.17
N GLU A 176 -15.65 23.60 -27.10
CA GLU A 176 -16.13 22.27 -27.49
C GLU A 176 -15.00 21.43 -28.09
N ALA A 177 -14.28 21.98 -29.09
CA ALA A 177 -13.11 21.34 -29.70
C ALA A 177 -12.03 20.99 -28.65
N ARG A 178 -11.78 21.87 -27.67
CA ARG A 178 -10.84 21.58 -26.57
C ARG A 178 -11.33 20.47 -25.63
N ILE A 179 -12.64 20.29 -25.45
CA ILE A 179 -13.19 19.17 -24.67
C ILE A 179 -12.93 17.86 -25.42
N ASP A 180 -13.26 17.82 -26.71
CA ASP A 180 -13.08 16.64 -27.55
C ASP A 180 -11.60 16.25 -27.68
N ARG A 181 -10.73 17.24 -27.89
CA ARG A 181 -9.26 17.05 -27.90
C ARG A 181 -8.77 16.36 -26.64
N ARG A 182 -9.19 16.83 -25.45
CA ARG A 182 -8.79 16.21 -24.17
C ARG A 182 -9.27 14.77 -24.07
N GLN A 183 -10.46 14.45 -24.57
CA GLN A 183 -10.98 13.08 -24.56
C GLN A 183 -10.16 12.16 -25.48
N LEU A 184 -9.77 12.64 -26.67
CA LEU A 184 -8.92 11.87 -27.57
C LEU A 184 -7.50 11.69 -27.03
N GLU A 185 -6.92 12.72 -26.39
CA GLU A 185 -5.61 12.63 -25.73
C GLU A 185 -5.61 11.59 -24.60
N GLN A 186 -6.69 11.52 -23.82
CA GLN A 186 -6.85 10.47 -22.80
C GLN A 186 -6.85 9.08 -23.42
N ASN A 187 -7.62 8.87 -24.50
CA ASN A 187 -7.66 7.59 -25.20
C ASN A 187 -6.30 7.22 -25.81
N LEU A 188 -5.62 8.19 -26.42
CA LEU A 188 -4.28 8.03 -27.00
C LEU A 188 -3.29 7.55 -25.93
N SER A 189 -3.27 8.21 -24.77
CA SER A 189 -2.39 7.82 -23.65
C SER A 189 -2.65 6.40 -23.12
N VAL A 190 -3.90 5.92 -23.21
CA VAL A 190 -4.24 4.53 -22.83
C VAL A 190 -3.67 3.55 -23.84
N LEU A 191 -3.87 3.79 -25.14
CA LEU A 191 -3.36 2.90 -26.20
C LEU A 191 -1.83 2.88 -26.25
N GLU A 192 -1.16 4.03 -26.07
CA GLU A 192 0.31 4.11 -26.04
C GLU A 192 0.90 3.29 -24.89
N ARG A 193 0.27 3.32 -23.71
CA ARG A 193 0.66 2.47 -22.57
C ARG A 193 0.44 0.99 -22.87
N GLN A 194 -0.72 0.62 -23.42
CA GLN A 194 -0.98 -0.77 -23.81
C GLN A 194 0.06 -1.29 -24.80
N LEU A 195 0.44 -0.47 -25.80
CA LEU A 195 1.47 -0.83 -26.77
C LEU A 195 2.85 -0.96 -26.13
N HIS A 196 3.21 -0.08 -25.19
CA HIS A 196 4.46 -0.17 -24.43
C HIS A 196 4.53 -1.44 -23.60
N ASP A 197 3.47 -1.75 -22.85
CA ASP A 197 3.38 -2.94 -22.00
C ASP A 197 3.45 -4.22 -22.80
N LEU A 198 2.88 -4.22 -24.01
CA LEU A 198 2.91 -5.38 -24.89
C LEU A 198 4.33 -5.63 -25.42
N ARG A 199 5.03 -4.57 -25.88
CA ARG A 199 6.39 -4.63 -26.46
C ARG A 199 7.47 -5.22 -25.53
N GLY A 200 7.24 -5.24 -24.22
CA GLY A 200 8.16 -5.81 -23.22
C GLY A 200 7.93 -7.28 -22.85
N ARG A 201 6.87 -7.92 -23.38
CA ARG A 201 6.50 -9.30 -23.00
C ARG A 201 7.10 -10.32 -23.97
N ASN A 202 7.44 -11.51 -23.45
CA ASN A 202 7.71 -12.66 -24.31
C ASN A 202 6.36 -13.24 -24.75
N PRO A 203 6.00 -13.23 -26.05
CA PRO A 203 4.71 -13.73 -26.51
C PRO A 203 4.75 -15.26 -26.57
N ALA A 204 4.66 -15.89 -25.40
CA ALA A 204 4.45 -17.32 -25.28
C ALA A 204 3.14 -17.55 -24.54
N SER A 205 2.31 -18.45 -25.05
CA SER A 205 1.20 -19.03 -24.30
C SER A 205 1.59 -20.43 -23.85
N ALA A 206 1.21 -20.84 -22.65
CA ALA A 206 1.33 -22.22 -22.24
C ALA A 206 0.19 -23.07 -22.82
N ARG A 207 0.52 -24.30 -23.20
CA ARG A 207 -0.41 -25.40 -23.49
C ARG A 207 -0.22 -26.46 -22.42
N LEU A 208 -1.29 -26.83 -21.73
CA LEU A 208 -1.29 -27.91 -20.75
C LEU A 208 -1.81 -29.19 -21.38
N SER A 209 -0.97 -30.22 -21.45
CA SER A 209 -1.35 -31.56 -21.90
C SER A 209 -1.53 -32.46 -20.69
N VAL A 210 -2.71 -33.06 -20.53
CA VAL A 210 -3.05 -33.89 -19.37
C VAL A 210 -3.45 -35.29 -19.82
N VAL A 211 -2.87 -36.31 -19.21
CA VAL A 211 -3.28 -37.70 -19.37
C VAL A 211 -4.14 -38.10 -18.19
N LEU A 212 -5.38 -38.51 -18.48
CA LEU A 212 -6.39 -38.89 -17.50
C LEU A 212 -6.73 -40.37 -17.65
N HIS A 213 -7.12 -41.04 -16.57
CA HIS A 213 -7.72 -42.37 -16.60
C HIS A 213 -9.09 -42.33 -15.96
N ALA A 214 -10.11 -42.83 -16.67
CA ALA A 214 -11.47 -42.89 -16.15
C ALA A 214 -11.92 -44.36 -16.02
N ASP A 215 -12.46 -44.73 -14.86
CA ASP A 215 -12.92 -46.10 -14.61
C ASP A 215 -14.18 -46.48 -15.41
N ALA A 216 -14.96 -45.46 -15.78
CA ALA A 216 -16.13 -45.53 -16.63
C ALA A 216 -16.22 -44.29 -17.55
N ALA A 217 -17.11 -44.34 -18.54
CA ALA A 217 -17.41 -43.14 -19.33
C ALA A 217 -18.12 -42.10 -18.43
N VAL A 218 -17.60 -40.88 -18.36
CA VAL A 218 -18.05 -39.85 -17.42
C VAL A 218 -17.89 -38.45 -18.00
N GLU A 219 -18.86 -37.59 -17.74
CA GLU A 219 -18.74 -36.14 -17.95
C GLU A 219 -18.34 -35.50 -16.62
N THR A 220 -17.20 -34.83 -16.58
CA THR A 220 -16.64 -34.24 -15.35
C THR A 220 -15.98 -32.89 -15.63
N ASP A 221 -15.80 -32.12 -14.57
CA ASP A 221 -15.05 -30.87 -14.60
C ASP A 221 -13.60 -31.16 -14.17
N ILE A 222 -12.65 -30.80 -15.01
CA ILE A 222 -11.22 -30.78 -14.70
C ILE A 222 -10.86 -29.39 -14.21
N ARG A 223 -10.25 -29.32 -13.03
CA ARG A 223 -9.76 -28.07 -12.46
C ARG A 223 -8.26 -27.98 -12.61
N VAL A 224 -7.80 -26.83 -13.06
CA VAL A 224 -6.38 -26.50 -13.18
C VAL A 224 -6.09 -25.34 -12.26
N HIS A 225 -5.19 -25.56 -11.32
CA HIS A 225 -4.70 -24.54 -10.40
C HIS A 225 -3.28 -24.14 -10.78
N TYR A 226 -3.00 -22.84 -10.79
CA TYR A 226 -1.66 -22.34 -11.01
C TYR A 226 -1.43 -21.01 -10.31
N LEU A 227 -0.16 -20.71 -10.04
CA LEU A 227 0.26 -19.48 -9.39
C LEU A 227 0.70 -18.43 -10.44
N GLN A 228 0.26 -17.20 -10.21
CA GLN A 228 0.72 -16.01 -10.92
C GLN A 228 1.33 -15.02 -9.93
N SER A 229 2.45 -14.42 -10.30
CA SER A 229 3.22 -13.51 -9.44
C SER A 229 2.75 -12.06 -9.51
N ASN A 230 2.22 -11.60 -10.65
CA ASN A 230 1.85 -10.20 -10.87
C ASN A 230 0.43 -9.86 -10.38
N ALA A 231 0.12 -10.28 -9.16
CA ALA A 231 -1.11 -9.98 -8.47
C ALA A 231 -0.83 -9.80 -6.98
N GLY A 232 -1.67 -9.08 -6.27
CA GLY A 232 -1.55 -8.93 -4.83
C GLY A 232 -2.72 -8.19 -4.23
N TRP A 233 -2.88 -8.31 -2.92
CA TRP A 233 -3.86 -7.51 -2.20
C TRP A 233 -3.31 -6.99 -0.87
N ASP A 234 -3.85 -5.85 -0.43
CA ASP A 234 -3.58 -5.28 0.87
C ASP A 234 -4.88 -4.82 1.55
N SER A 235 -4.86 -4.69 2.88
CA SER A 235 -6.03 -4.24 3.64
C SER A 235 -6.12 -2.73 3.71
N GLY A 236 -7.32 -2.23 3.40
CA GLY A 236 -7.74 -0.85 3.61
C GLY A 236 -8.85 -0.78 4.66
N TYR A 237 -8.85 0.28 5.43
CA TYR A 237 -9.89 0.57 6.41
C TYR A 237 -10.43 1.98 6.23
N SER A 238 -11.72 2.15 6.50
CA SER A 238 -12.33 3.46 6.69
C SER A 238 -13.00 3.50 8.07
N ALA A 239 -12.46 4.34 8.95
CA ALA A 239 -12.93 4.53 10.32
C ALA A 239 -13.80 5.79 10.37
N TYR A 240 -15.09 5.60 10.67
CA TYR A 240 -16.06 6.67 10.85
C TYR A 240 -16.40 6.79 12.33
N LEU A 241 -15.91 7.85 12.98
CA LEU A 241 -16.15 8.14 14.39
C LEU A 241 -17.36 9.08 14.54
N ASP A 242 -18.36 8.63 15.30
CA ASP A 242 -19.38 9.49 15.90
C ASP A 242 -18.93 9.84 17.32
N THR A 243 -18.54 11.10 17.53
CA THR A 243 -18.00 11.56 18.82
C THR A 243 -19.08 11.62 19.91
N ARG A 244 -20.34 11.91 19.55
CA ARG A 244 -21.46 12.01 20.50
C ARG A 244 -21.93 10.63 20.94
N GLY A 245 -22.07 9.72 19.97
CA GLY A 245 -22.46 8.34 20.22
C GLY A 245 -21.35 7.49 20.82
N LYS A 246 -20.08 7.92 20.70
CA LYS A 246 -18.88 7.15 21.03
C LYS A 246 -18.86 5.79 20.31
N VAL A 247 -19.22 5.83 19.04
CA VAL A 247 -19.28 4.65 18.17
C VAL A 247 -18.30 4.85 17.02
N LEU A 248 -17.43 3.87 16.81
CA LEU A 248 -16.61 3.78 15.62
C LEU A 248 -17.17 2.72 14.68
N ARG A 249 -17.54 3.15 13.48
CA ARG A 249 -17.87 2.25 12.37
C ARG A 249 -16.63 2.05 11.52
N LEU A 250 -16.10 0.84 11.50
CA LEU A 250 -14.90 0.45 10.78
C LEU A 250 -15.28 -0.39 9.57
N THR A 251 -15.13 0.16 8.37
CA THR A 251 -15.31 -0.59 7.11
C THR A 251 -13.97 -1.17 6.68
N HIS A 252 -13.89 -2.49 6.53
CA HIS A 252 -12.72 -3.21 6.03
C HIS A 252 -12.91 -3.54 4.55
N GLU A 253 -11.96 -3.10 3.74
CA GLU A 253 -11.92 -3.31 2.30
C GLU A 253 -10.58 -3.94 1.90
N ALA A 254 -10.59 -4.80 0.89
CA ALA A 254 -9.37 -5.27 0.25
C ALA A 254 -9.08 -4.45 -0.99
N ARG A 255 -7.83 -4.05 -1.16
CA ARG A 255 -7.35 -3.41 -2.38
C ARG A 255 -6.60 -4.45 -3.18
N VAL A 256 -7.24 -4.96 -4.23
CA VAL A 256 -6.66 -5.98 -5.13
C VAL A 256 -6.03 -5.29 -6.32
N ARG A 257 -4.76 -5.60 -6.60
CA ARG A 257 -4.05 -5.18 -7.81
C ARG A 257 -3.66 -6.43 -8.60
N GLN A 258 -3.88 -6.40 -9.91
CA GLN A 258 -3.46 -7.49 -10.78
C GLN A 258 -3.03 -6.95 -12.14
N GLY A 259 -1.84 -7.35 -12.57
CA GLY A 259 -1.28 -7.08 -13.89
C GLY A 259 -0.98 -8.37 -14.63
N THR A 260 -1.77 -9.41 -14.38
CA THR A 260 -1.60 -10.72 -14.98
C THR A 260 -1.96 -10.66 -16.47
N GLU A 261 -1.59 -11.68 -17.22
CA GLU A 261 -1.96 -11.78 -18.64
C GLU A 261 -3.44 -12.15 -18.84
N GLU A 262 -4.18 -12.33 -17.73
CA GLU A 262 -5.57 -12.78 -17.73
C GLU A 262 -6.49 -11.76 -17.07
N GLU A 263 -7.67 -11.62 -17.65
CA GLU A 263 -8.73 -10.83 -17.04
C GLU A 263 -9.63 -11.74 -16.19
N TRP A 264 -9.96 -11.28 -14.99
CA TRP A 264 -10.84 -12.03 -14.09
C TRP A 264 -12.24 -11.48 -14.22
N ARG A 265 -13.12 -12.20 -14.91
CA ARG A 265 -14.52 -11.82 -15.11
C ARG A 265 -15.42 -12.78 -14.36
N ASP A 266 -16.31 -12.26 -13.52
CA ASP A 266 -17.29 -13.05 -12.76
C ASP A 266 -16.66 -14.22 -11.96
N VAL A 267 -15.55 -13.97 -11.26
CA VAL A 267 -14.82 -15.02 -10.54
C VAL A 267 -15.21 -15.09 -9.08
N ARG A 268 -15.17 -16.29 -8.48
CA ARG A 268 -15.20 -16.45 -7.03
C ARG A 268 -13.88 -15.98 -6.44
N LEU A 269 -13.89 -14.81 -5.79
CA LEU A 269 -12.71 -14.23 -5.18
C LEU A 269 -12.51 -14.78 -3.76
N VAL A 270 -11.28 -15.17 -3.44
CA VAL A 270 -10.83 -15.48 -2.08
C VAL A 270 -9.59 -14.66 -1.81
N LEU A 271 -9.51 -14.02 -0.66
CA LEU A 271 -8.37 -13.20 -0.26
C LEU A 271 -7.73 -13.85 0.96
N SER A 272 -6.52 -14.33 0.81
CA SER A 272 -5.80 -15.01 1.89
C SER A 272 -4.61 -14.20 2.33
N THR A 273 -4.33 -14.16 3.63
CA THR A 273 -3.13 -13.53 4.20
C THR A 273 -1.93 -14.50 4.25
N SER A 274 -2.12 -15.74 3.76
CA SER A 274 -1.05 -16.74 3.62
C SER A 274 -0.01 -16.33 2.57
N ASN A 275 1.22 -16.82 2.73
CA ASN A 275 2.28 -16.68 1.74
C ASN A 275 2.64 -18.06 1.14
N PRO A 276 2.06 -18.45 -0.02
CA PRO A 276 2.31 -19.76 -0.62
C PRO A 276 3.72 -19.90 -1.20
N SER A 277 4.42 -18.79 -1.48
CA SER A 277 5.82 -18.78 -1.92
C SER A 277 6.81 -18.57 -0.77
N GLY A 278 6.35 -18.73 0.48
CA GLY A 278 7.17 -18.61 1.68
C GLY A 278 8.34 -19.59 1.71
N ARG A 279 9.39 -19.22 2.45
CA ARG A 279 10.56 -20.10 2.64
C ARG A 279 10.12 -21.38 3.35
N MET A 280 10.33 -22.52 2.69
CA MET A 280 10.05 -23.84 3.26
C MET A 280 11.17 -24.33 4.20
N LYS A 281 12.39 -23.80 4.04
CA LYS A 281 13.54 -24.11 4.89
C LYS A 281 13.82 -22.94 5.83
N ALA A 282 13.96 -23.24 7.12
CA ALA A 282 14.51 -22.29 8.08
C ALA A 282 15.91 -21.86 7.63
N PRO A 283 16.32 -20.60 7.84
CA PRO A 283 17.72 -20.25 7.65
C PRO A 283 18.56 -21.13 8.57
N ASP A 284 19.63 -21.72 8.02
CA ASP A 284 20.61 -22.39 8.85
C ASP A 284 21.35 -21.31 9.67
N GLN A 285 21.49 -21.54 10.97
CA GLN A 285 22.27 -20.65 11.84
C GLN A 285 23.72 -21.12 11.83
N ASP A 286 24.62 -20.31 11.28
CA ASP A 286 26.06 -20.57 11.40
C ASP A 286 26.56 -20.29 12.82
N SER A 287 27.55 -21.07 13.27
CA SER A 287 28.26 -20.81 14.52
C SER A 287 28.94 -19.44 14.48
N ARG A 288 28.64 -18.58 15.45
CA ARG A 288 29.40 -17.35 15.72
C ARG A 288 30.40 -17.66 16.83
N PHE A 289 31.68 -17.73 16.48
CA PHE A 289 32.76 -17.76 17.46
C PHE A 289 33.07 -16.32 17.87
N LEU A 290 32.97 -16.03 19.17
CA LEU A 290 33.51 -14.82 19.77
C LEU A 290 34.95 -15.15 20.16
N ASP A 291 35.91 -14.46 19.54
CA ASP A 291 37.30 -14.51 19.97
C ASP A 291 37.60 -13.30 20.84
N VAL A 292 38.52 -13.45 21.79
CA VAL A 292 39.01 -12.32 22.56
C VAL A 292 39.83 -11.48 21.59
N TYR A 293 39.37 -10.26 21.33
CA TYR A 293 40.23 -9.25 20.73
C TYR A 293 41.34 -8.96 21.75
N ASP A 294 42.46 -9.67 21.63
CA ASP A 294 43.70 -9.28 22.28
C ASP A 294 44.24 -8.12 21.44
N PRO A 295 44.09 -6.84 21.86
CA PRO A 295 44.81 -5.77 21.20
C PRO A 295 46.28 -6.12 21.33
N VAL A 296 46.91 -6.48 20.20
CA VAL A 296 48.37 -6.59 20.12
C VAL A 296 48.93 -5.35 20.79
N PRO A 297 49.72 -5.48 21.87
CA PRO A 297 50.31 -4.34 22.52
C PRO A 297 51.10 -3.56 21.47
N TRP A 298 50.68 -2.34 21.18
CA TRP A 298 51.45 -1.38 20.39
C TRP A 298 52.66 -0.92 21.23
N ALA A 299 53.56 -1.84 21.53
CA ALA A 299 54.87 -1.60 22.13
C ALA A 299 55.94 -2.20 21.22
N ASP A 300 55.94 -1.72 19.97
CA ASP A 300 57.10 -1.64 19.06
C ASP A 300 56.73 -0.99 17.70
N SER A 301 55.68 -0.16 17.70
CA SER A 301 55.34 0.65 16.52
C SER A 301 55.56 2.14 16.73
N GLU A 302 56.13 2.63 17.83
CA GLU A 302 56.48 4.06 17.89
C GLU A 302 57.50 4.45 16.80
N GLU A 303 58.46 3.57 16.45
CA GLU A 303 59.35 3.82 15.30
C GLU A 303 58.65 3.73 13.93
N ARG A 304 57.59 2.91 13.81
CA ARG A 304 56.87 2.71 12.53
C ARG A 304 55.71 3.68 12.32
N THR A 305 55.09 4.15 13.40
CA THR A 305 53.92 5.03 13.39
C THR A 305 54.36 6.48 13.14
N LEU A 306 55.46 6.95 13.75
CA LEU A 306 56.02 8.28 13.41
C LEU A 306 56.34 8.43 11.91
N SER A 307 56.70 7.33 11.24
CA SER A 307 56.92 7.28 9.78
C SER A 307 55.63 7.24 8.94
N ARG A 308 54.47 6.89 9.52
CA ARG A 308 53.17 6.81 8.82
C ARG A 308 52.22 7.98 9.13
N THR A 309 52.39 8.67 10.24
CA THR A 309 51.56 9.82 10.63
C THR A 309 51.80 11.05 9.74
N MET A 310 52.89 11.11 8.97
CA MET A 310 53.12 12.18 7.99
C MET A 310 52.42 11.98 6.63
N ALA A 311 51.68 10.88 6.42
CA ALA A 311 51.17 10.55 5.09
C ALA A 311 49.64 10.67 4.91
N VAL A 312 48.80 10.52 5.94
CA VAL A 312 47.34 10.62 5.73
C VAL A 312 46.65 11.15 6.97
N ASP A 313 46.85 12.43 7.22
CA ASP A 313 45.76 13.27 7.72
C ASP A 313 44.79 13.43 6.54
N ARG A 314 43.68 12.69 6.55
CA ARG A 314 42.38 13.07 5.98
C ARG A 314 41.38 11.92 6.02
N ASP A 315 40.20 12.30 6.48
CA ASP A 315 38.91 11.72 6.14
C ASP A 315 38.42 10.49 6.93
N LEU A 316 37.47 10.81 7.83
CA LEU A 316 36.20 10.13 8.10
C LEU A 316 36.11 9.21 9.34
N LEU A 317 35.76 9.89 10.44
CA LEU A 317 34.53 9.70 11.22
C LEU A 317 34.12 8.25 11.55
N GLU A 318 34.44 7.90 12.80
CA GLU A 318 33.83 6.83 13.58
C GLU A 318 32.30 6.91 13.54
N THR A 319 31.68 5.78 13.18
CA THR A 319 30.25 5.54 13.39
C THR A 319 30.11 4.42 14.40
N ASP A 320 29.75 4.77 15.62
CA ASP A 320 29.37 3.82 16.66
C ASP A 320 27.97 3.28 16.36
N SER A 321 27.89 2.02 15.91
CA SER A 321 26.62 1.33 15.65
C SER A 321 26.12 0.67 16.93
N VAL A 322 25.25 1.36 17.66
CA VAL A 322 24.49 0.77 18.78
C VAL A 322 23.51 -0.26 18.21
N ALA A 323 23.69 -1.52 18.57
CA ALA A 323 22.82 -2.61 18.17
C ALA A 323 21.42 -2.37 18.75
N ARG A 324 20.47 -2.05 17.86
CA ARG A 324 19.04 -2.09 18.16
C ARG A 324 18.65 -3.55 18.33
N THR A 325 18.28 -3.94 19.55
CA THR A 325 17.47 -5.15 19.76
C THR A 325 16.08 -4.88 19.22
N ASP A 326 15.89 -5.18 17.94
CA ASP A 326 14.55 -5.32 17.37
C ASP A 326 13.92 -6.57 17.98
N GLU A 327 12.96 -6.38 18.89
CA GLU A 327 12.06 -7.44 19.35
C GLU A 327 11.36 -8.04 18.14
N HIS A 328 11.92 -9.14 17.61
CA HIS A 328 11.26 -9.98 16.64
C HIS A 328 10.16 -10.75 17.37
N SER A 329 9.05 -10.07 17.63
CA SER A 329 7.79 -10.69 18.03
C SER A 329 7.30 -11.59 16.90
N GLY A 330 7.83 -12.82 16.86
CA GLY A 330 7.36 -13.91 16.01
C GLY A 330 5.99 -14.37 16.45
N ARG A 331 4.96 -13.53 16.27
CA ARG A 331 3.57 -13.91 16.49
C ARG A 331 3.20 -14.97 15.44
N ASN A 332 2.72 -16.12 15.90
CA ASN A 332 2.16 -17.19 15.08
C ASN A 332 0.97 -16.66 14.26
N ARG A 333 1.25 -16.13 13.07
CA ARG A 333 0.25 -15.65 12.11
C ARG A 333 -0.54 -16.84 11.58
N ARG A 334 -1.74 -17.07 12.09
CA ARG A 334 -2.72 -17.94 11.41
C ARG A 334 -3.18 -17.21 10.15
N ALA A 335 -3.05 -17.85 8.99
CA ALA A 335 -3.58 -17.32 7.76
C ALA A 335 -5.10 -17.13 7.90
N VAL A 336 -5.58 -15.95 7.51
CA VAL A 336 -7.00 -15.61 7.49
C VAL A 336 -7.41 -15.55 6.03
N SER A 337 -8.60 -16.09 5.73
CA SER A 337 -9.19 -16.03 4.40
C SER A 337 -10.51 -15.28 4.45
N TYR A 338 -10.66 -14.33 3.53
CA TYR A 338 -11.88 -13.57 3.30
C TYR A 338 -12.49 -14.01 1.98
N SER A 339 -13.79 -14.24 1.96
CA SER A 339 -14.53 -14.60 0.75
C SER A 339 -15.70 -13.64 0.60
N PRO A 340 -15.57 -12.61 -0.26
CA PRO A 340 -16.71 -11.81 -0.68
C PRO A 340 -17.86 -12.71 -1.12
N ARG A 341 -19.09 -12.31 -0.79
CA ARG A 341 -20.30 -13.12 -1.08
C ARG A 341 -20.62 -13.17 -2.56
N GLU A 342 -20.30 -12.11 -3.28
CA GLU A 342 -20.58 -11.94 -4.70
C GLU A 342 -19.34 -12.28 -5.53
N ARG A 343 -19.58 -12.76 -6.76
CA ARG A 343 -18.53 -12.91 -7.75
C ARG A 343 -18.05 -11.53 -8.19
N THR A 344 -16.76 -11.41 -8.48
CA THR A 344 -16.12 -10.11 -8.75
C THR A 344 -15.45 -10.14 -10.12
N SER A 345 -15.48 -8.99 -10.81
CA SER A 345 -14.66 -8.77 -12.00
C SER A 345 -13.52 -7.81 -11.68
N ILE A 346 -12.29 -8.19 -12.01
CA ILE A 346 -11.07 -7.43 -11.75
C ILE A 346 -10.27 -7.35 -13.06
N SER A 347 -10.13 -6.13 -13.56
CA SER A 347 -9.39 -5.84 -14.79
C SER A 347 -7.89 -6.06 -14.58
N ASN A 348 -7.17 -6.37 -15.66
CA ASN A 348 -5.73 -6.64 -15.65
C ASN A 348 -4.87 -5.37 -15.69
N SER A 349 -5.26 -4.34 -14.95
CA SER A 349 -4.57 -3.06 -14.89
C SER A 349 -3.75 -2.97 -13.60
N ALA A 350 -2.44 -3.25 -13.69
CA ALA A 350 -1.53 -3.28 -12.54
C ALA A 350 -1.55 -1.98 -11.71
N ASP A 351 -1.76 -0.85 -12.38
CA ASP A 351 -1.74 0.49 -11.78
C ASP A 351 -3.03 0.85 -11.03
N GLN A 352 -4.11 0.09 -11.24
CA GLN A 352 -5.41 0.37 -10.62
C GLN A 352 -5.73 -0.68 -9.55
N ALA A 353 -5.82 -0.23 -8.30
CA ALA A 353 -6.34 -1.06 -7.23
C ALA A 353 -7.86 -1.11 -7.29
N HIS A 354 -8.42 -2.31 -7.36
CA HIS A 354 -9.85 -2.58 -7.23
C HIS A 354 -10.18 -2.75 -5.74
N SER A 355 -11.10 -1.92 -5.22
CA SER A 355 -11.58 -2.06 -3.84
C SER A 355 -12.71 -3.09 -3.77
N VAL A 356 -12.57 -4.05 -2.86
CA VAL A 356 -13.56 -5.10 -2.59
C VAL A 356 -13.98 -5.02 -1.12
N PRO A 357 -15.26 -4.72 -0.81
CA PRO A 357 -15.72 -4.66 0.58
C PRO A 357 -15.68 -6.05 1.22
N LEU A 358 -15.15 -6.13 2.44
CA LEU A 358 -15.06 -7.39 3.19
C LEU A 358 -16.05 -7.44 4.35
N ALA A 359 -16.02 -6.43 5.20
CA ALA A 359 -16.85 -6.38 6.40
C ALA A 359 -17.06 -4.95 6.91
N GLU A 360 -18.11 -4.75 7.69
CA GLU A 360 -18.31 -3.57 8.51
C GLU A 360 -18.40 -4.00 9.98
N TYR A 361 -17.63 -3.32 10.83
CA TYR A 361 -17.63 -3.51 12.27
C TYR A 361 -18.14 -2.24 12.96
N ARG A 362 -18.83 -2.41 14.08
CA ARG A 362 -19.31 -1.30 14.91
C ARG A 362 -18.85 -1.52 16.33
N HIS A 363 -17.91 -0.69 16.78
CA HIS A 363 -17.33 -0.75 18.11
C HIS A 363 -17.81 0.43 18.94
N ARG A 364 -18.16 0.16 20.20
CA ARG A 364 -18.17 1.23 21.20
C ARG A 364 -16.72 1.55 21.54
N VAL A 365 -16.41 2.83 21.61
CA VAL A 365 -15.02 3.28 21.86
C VAL A 365 -14.95 4.19 23.07
N GLU A 366 -13.82 4.13 23.75
CA GLU A 366 -13.45 5.15 24.72
C GLU A 366 -12.65 6.23 24.00
N LEU A 367 -13.08 7.48 24.15
CA LEU A 367 -12.41 8.64 23.55
C LEU A 367 -11.54 9.32 24.60
N VAL A 368 -10.26 9.48 24.28
CA VAL A 368 -9.28 10.19 25.10
C VAL A 368 -8.46 11.11 24.22
N THR A 369 -8.31 12.36 24.62
CA THR A 369 -7.41 13.29 23.97
C THR A 369 -6.03 13.16 24.61
N ARG A 370 -5.04 12.77 23.79
CA ARG A 370 -3.68 12.48 24.20
C ARG A 370 -2.74 13.63 23.83
N ILE A 371 -1.83 13.99 24.73
CA ILE A 371 -0.93 15.15 24.58
C ILE A 371 0.48 14.75 25.01
N THR A 372 1.50 15.14 24.23
CA THR A 372 2.92 14.98 24.58
C THR A 372 3.64 16.33 24.51
N PRO A 373 3.46 17.22 25.50
CA PRO A 373 3.69 18.66 25.36
C PRO A 373 5.10 19.06 24.94
N ARG A 374 6.12 18.32 25.41
CA ARG A 374 7.53 18.57 25.07
C ARG A 374 7.95 18.12 23.67
N GLN A 375 7.19 17.21 23.05
CA GLN A 375 7.42 16.78 21.67
C GLN A 375 6.60 17.61 20.68
N SER A 376 5.36 17.93 21.06
CA SER A 376 4.45 18.77 20.29
C SER A 376 3.40 19.40 21.21
N ALA A 377 3.16 20.69 21.03
CA ALA A 377 2.05 21.41 21.67
C ALA A 377 0.70 21.17 20.97
N GLU A 378 0.55 20.04 20.27
CA GLU A 378 -0.70 19.61 19.67
C GLU A 378 -1.35 18.49 20.49
N ALA A 379 -2.67 18.55 20.62
CA ALA A 379 -3.49 17.49 21.18
C ALA A 379 -4.00 16.57 20.08
N PHE A 380 -4.12 15.26 20.37
CA PHE A 380 -4.59 14.26 19.41
C PHE A 380 -5.75 13.46 19.99
N LEU A 381 -6.87 13.40 19.29
CA LEU A 381 -7.98 12.54 19.68
C LEU A 381 -7.62 11.09 19.39
N THR A 382 -7.88 10.21 20.35
CA THR A 382 -7.69 8.76 20.21
C THR A 382 -8.97 8.01 20.55
N ALA A 383 -9.16 6.86 19.90
CA ALA A 383 -10.27 5.95 20.15
C ALA A 383 -9.72 4.59 20.59
N ARG A 384 -9.96 4.21 21.84
CA ARG A 384 -9.67 2.86 22.34
C ARG A 384 -10.80 1.91 21.96
N MET A 385 -10.44 0.76 21.40
CA MET A 385 -11.37 -0.29 21.00
C MET A 385 -10.83 -1.68 21.30
N SER A 386 -11.72 -2.67 21.35
CA SER A 386 -11.43 -4.11 21.32
C SER A 386 -11.85 -4.73 19.99
N ASN A 387 -11.11 -5.73 19.50
CA ASN A 387 -11.59 -6.57 18.41
C ASN A 387 -12.58 -7.61 18.95
N ASP A 388 -13.86 -7.28 18.88
CA ASP A 388 -14.95 -8.17 19.33
C ASP A 388 -15.31 -9.26 18.30
N SER A 389 -14.63 -9.29 17.15
CA SER A 389 -14.86 -10.32 16.14
C SER A 389 -14.10 -11.61 16.46
N ASN A 390 -14.52 -12.72 15.83
CA ASN A 390 -13.82 -14.00 15.93
C ASN A 390 -12.64 -14.13 14.95
N LEU A 391 -12.35 -13.09 14.16
CA LEU A 391 -11.28 -13.08 13.17
C LEU A 391 -10.19 -12.06 13.54
N PRO A 392 -8.91 -12.37 13.31
CA PRO A 392 -7.86 -11.36 13.35
C PRO A 392 -8.11 -10.27 12.31
N LEU A 393 -8.11 -9.01 12.75
CA LEU A 393 -8.07 -7.86 11.85
C LEU A 393 -6.61 -7.62 11.48
N VAL A 394 -6.30 -7.64 10.19
CA VAL A 394 -4.92 -7.52 9.71
C VAL A 394 -4.50 -6.06 9.56
N ALA A 395 -3.20 -5.80 9.70
CA ALA A 395 -2.67 -4.45 9.53
C ALA A 395 -2.97 -3.89 8.14
N GLY A 396 -3.25 -2.58 8.07
CA GLY A 396 -3.61 -1.92 6.81
C GLY A 396 -3.63 -0.40 6.90
N THR A 397 -3.85 0.26 5.77
CA THR A 397 -4.00 1.73 5.77
C THR A 397 -5.42 2.11 6.15
N MET A 398 -5.58 3.11 7.01
CA MET A 398 -6.87 3.56 7.51
C MET A 398 -7.16 5.00 7.08
N ARG A 399 -8.34 5.26 6.51
CA ARG A 399 -8.90 6.60 6.33
C ARG A 399 -9.74 6.94 7.55
N VAL A 400 -9.62 8.17 8.05
CA VAL A 400 -10.32 8.60 9.27
C VAL A 400 -11.32 9.70 8.94
N PHE A 401 -12.54 9.50 9.41
CA PHE A 401 -13.65 10.44 9.31
C PHE A 401 -14.20 10.68 10.72
N ILE A 402 -14.39 11.95 11.09
CA ILE A 402 -14.97 12.35 12.38
C ILE A 402 -16.23 13.16 12.09
N ASP A 403 -17.36 12.76 12.66
CA ASP A 403 -18.66 13.43 12.54
C ASP A 403 -19.05 13.76 11.08
N GLY A 404 -18.68 12.86 10.16
CA GLY A 404 -18.95 12.96 8.71
C GLY A 404 -17.86 13.67 7.89
N ALA A 405 -16.89 14.34 8.52
CA ALA A 405 -15.80 15.02 7.82
C ALA A 405 -14.55 14.13 7.71
N TYR A 406 -13.89 14.14 6.56
CA TYR A 406 -12.59 13.47 6.38
C TYR A 406 -11.48 14.25 7.09
N VAL A 407 -10.73 13.58 7.96
CA VAL A 407 -9.67 14.20 8.78
C VAL A 407 -8.28 13.83 8.27
N GLY A 408 -8.09 12.60 7.77
CA GLY A 408 -6.80 12.18 7.24
C GLY A 408 -6.63 10.68 7.10
N ARG A 409 -5.36 10.25 7.06
CA ARG A 409 -4.96 8.84 6.97
C ARG A 409 -4.10 8.46 8.16
N SER A 410 -4.21 7.20 8.55
CA SER A 410 -3.38 6.56 9.55
C SER A 410 -3.14 5.09 9.20
N THR A 411 -2.58 4.34 10.12
CA THR A 411 -2.42 2.89 10.04
C THR A 411 -3.36 2.20 11.02
N PHE A 412 -3.94 1.08 10.59
CA PHE A 412 -4.64 0.15 11.47
C PHE A 412 -3.66 -0.99 11.80
N PRO A 413 -3.44 -1.31 13.09
CA PRO A 413 -2.52 -2.37 13.50
C PRO A 413 -3.14 -3.75 13.28
N GLU A 414 -2.33 -4.80 13.33
CA GLU A 414 -2.86 -6.15 13.44
C GLU A 414 -3.47 -6.36 14.82
N LEU A 415 -4.75 -6.77 14.86
CA LEU A 415 -5.53 -6.89 16.08
C LEU A 415 -6.19 -8.27 16.17
N LEU A 416 -5.73 -9.10 17.09
CA LEU A 416 -6.28 -10.44 17.35
C LEU A 416 -7.66 -10.33 18.03
N PRO A 417 -8.52 -11.36 17.92
CA PRO A 417 -9.77 -11.44 18.69
C PRO A 417 -9.54 -11.18 20.18
N GLY A 418 -10.33 -10.28 20.76
CA GLY A 418 -10.26 -9.88 22.16
C GLY A 418 -9.12 -8.93 22.53
N ALA A 419 -8.18 -8.65 21.61
CA ALA A 419 -7.12 -7.68 21.87
C ALA A 419 -7.64 -6.24 21.73
N GLU A 420 -7.05 -5.33 22.51
CA GLU A 420 -7.36 -3.90 22.48
C GLU A 420 -6.32 -3.10 21.68
N THR A 421 -6.75 -1.96 21.16
CA THR A 421 -5.86 -0.99 20.53
C THR A 421 -6.36 0.44 20.75
N VAL A 422 -5.44 1.39 20.62
CA VAL A 422 -5.73 2.83 20.64
C VAL A 422 -5.47 3.37 19.25
N LEU A 423 -6.54 3.75 18.55
CA LEU A 423 -6.45 4.29 17.21
C LEU A 423 -6.33 5.82 17.24
N PRO A 424 -5.36 6.40 16.51
CA PRO A 424 -5.28 7.85 16.35
C PRO A 424 -6.38 8.34 15.41
N MET A 425 -7.20 9.28 15.88
CA MET A 425 -8.32 9.86 15.13
C MET A 425 -7.96 11.22 14.49
N GLY A 426 -6.82 11.80 14.86
CA GLY A 426 -6.29 13.03 14.29
C GLY A 426 -6.15 14.16 15.32
N PRO A 427 -5.70 15.36 14.88
CA PRO A 427 -5.52 16.49 15.78
C PRO A 427 -6.84 16.95 16.42
N ASP A 428 -6.80 17.21 17.72
CA ASP A 428 -7.90 17.75 18.50
C ASP A 428 -7.70 19.25 18.76
N ARG A 429 -8.12 20.08 17.79
CA ARG A 429 -7.94 21.54 17.84
C ARG A 429 -8.82 22.26 18.85
N ARG A 430 -9.61 21.54 19.65
CA ARG A 430 -10.45 22.11 20.72
C ARG A 430 -9.84 21.91 22.09
N ILE A 431 -8.65 21.32 22.18
CA ILE A 431 -7.85 21.31 23.40
C ILE A 431 -6.63 22.20 23.15
N ASP A 432 -6.57 23.33 23.84
CA ASP A 432 -5.41 24.20 23.77
C ASP A 432 -4.32 23.63 24.69
N VAL A 433 -3.10 23.55 24.19
CA VAL A 433 -1.94 23.07 24.94
C VAL A 433 -0.86 24.14 24.91
N LEU A 434 -0.35 24.51 26.08
CA LEU A 434 0.80 25.38 26.22
C LEU A 434 1.85 24.66 27.06
N ALA A 435 3.07 24.54 26.52
CA ALA A 435 4.23 24.04 27.25
C ALA A 435 5.20 25.19 27.50
N ILE A 436 5.33 25.61 28.75
CA ILE A 436 6.19 26.72 29.16
C ILE A 436 7.43 26.13 29.83
N ASP A 437 8.58 26.26 29.18
CA ASP A 437 9.87 26.05 29.83
C ASP A 437 10.09 27.18 30.84
N GLN A 438 10.14 26.85 32.13
CA GLN A 438 10.32 27.82 33.21
C GLN A 438 11.81 28.12 33.47
N GLY A 439 12.71 27.50 32.71
CA GLY A 439 14.15 27.59 32.85
C GLY A 439 14.71 26.60 33.87
N GLY A 440 15.88 26.05 33.56
CA GLY A 440 16.66 25.20 34.46
C GLY A 440 17.84 25.96 35.06
N GLU A 441 18.03 25.89 36.38
CA GLU A 441 19.27 26.33 37.02
C GLU A 441 20.34 25.22 36.86
N LYS A 442 21.52 25.58 36.33
CA LYS A 442 22.70 24.71 36.40
C LYS A 442 23.48 25.04 37.67
N GLY A 443 23.41 24.14 38.65
CA GLY A 443 24.17 24.24 39.89
C GLY A 443 25.43 23.37 39.85
N SER A 444 26.55 23.89 40.35
CA SER A 444 27.73 23.06 40.68
C SER A 444 27.97 23.10 42.19
N GLN A 445 28.15 21.93 42.80
CA GLN A 445 28.54 21.82 44.22
C GLN A 445 29.88 21.07 44.35
N GLY A 446 30.84 21.67 45.09
CA GLY A 446 32.04 20.99 45.62
C GLY A 446 33.40 21.54 45.14
N ILE A 447 34.39 21.59 46.04
CA ILE A 447 35.79 22.01 45.81
C ILE A 447 36.73 20.80 45.53
N LEU A 448 36.28 19.56 45.81
CA LEU A 448 37.08 18.32 45.65
C LEU A 448 36.49 17.26 44.68
N SER A 449 35.18 17.26 44.44
CA SER A 449 34.54 16.58 43.30
C SER A 449 33.29 17.39 42.93
N SER A 450 33.28 18.02 41.77
CA SER A 450 32.13 18.82 41.34
C SER A 450 31.05 17.89 40.83
N ARG A 451 29.87 17.90 41.44
CA ARG A 451 28.66 17.36 40.80
C ARG A 451 27.98 18.51 40.04
N THR A 452 27.55 18.24 38.82
CA THR A 452 26.68 19.13 38.05
C THR A 452 25.25 18.67 38.24
N THR A 453 24.37 19.62 38.48
CA THR A 453 22.94 19.40 38.68
C THR A 453 22.17 20.20 37.65
N GLU A 454 21.32 19.53 36.90
CA GLU A 454 20.46 20.14 35.88
C GLU A 454 18.99 19.96 36.26
N LEU A 455 18.32 21.10 36.49
CA LEU A 455 16.88 21.13 36.72
C LEU A 455 16.14 21.21 35.38
N THR A 456 15.16 20.34 35.18
CA THR A 456 14.13 20.49 34.16
C THR A 456 12.85 20.95 34.84
N ASP A 457 12.28 22.08 34.39
CA ASP A 457 11.06 22.66 34.95
C ASP A 457 10.13 23.18 33.86
N PHE A 458 9.03 22.45 33.65
CA PHE A 458 8.00 22.82 32.70
C PHE A 458 6.66 23.02 33.40
N LEU A 459 5.94 24.06 32.98
CA LEU A 459 4.52 24.21 33.27
C LEU A 459 3.72 23.90 32.01
N PHE A 460 2.88 22.87 32.09
CA PHE A 460 1.90 22.57 31.06
C PHE A 460 0.55 23.16 31.44
N GLU A 461 -0.08 23.87 30.51
CA GLU A 461 -1.45 24.35 30.65
C GLU A 461 -2.31 23.71 29.54
N ILE A 462 -3.39 23.04 29.96
CA ILE A 462 -4.30 22.32 29.07
C ILE A 462 -5.70 22.89 29.27
N VAL A 463 -6.28 23.47 28.21
CA VAL A 463 -7.60 24.11 28.28
C VAL A 463 -8.61 23.37 27.41
N ASN A 464 -9.71 22.94 28.02
CA ASN A 464 -10.81 22.32 27.29
C ASN A 464 -11.70 23.39 26.63
N ARG A 465 -11.69 23.49 25.29
CA ARG A 465 -12.58 24.38 24.53
C ARG A 465 -13.84 23.69 24.00
N TYR A 466 -14.05 22.42 24.32
CA TYR A 466 -15.36 21.79 24.08
C TYR A 466 -16.42 22.41 24.98
N SER A 467 -17.67 22.34 24.52
CA SER A 467 -18.86 22.62 25.34
C SER A 467 -19.25 21.42 26.23
N THR A 468 -18.42 20.38 26.29
CA THR A 468 -18.65 19.14 27.03
C THR A 468 -17.43 18.75 27.83
N ARG A 469 -17.64 17.93 28.86
CA ARG A 469 -16.56 17.30 29.64
C ARG A 469 -15.73 16.34 28.76
N THR A 470 -14.42 16.43 28.82
CA THR A 470 -13.49 15.69 27.94
C THR A 470 -12.40 14.99 28.73
N ALA A 471 -12.11 13.73 28.38
CA ALA A 471 -11.05 12.94 28.98
C ALA A 471 -9.70 13.31 28.35
N ILE A 472 -8.75 13.74 29.18
CA ILE A 472 -7.39 14.14 28.78
C ILE A 472 -6.37 13.19 29.40
N GLU A 473 -5.39 12.78 28.61
CA GLU A 473 -4.18 12.08 29.05
C GLU A 473 -2.94 12.83 28.55
N VAL A 474 -2.13 13.32 29.48
CA VAL A 474 -0.86 14.00 29.20
C VAL A 474 0.28 13.03 29.49
N LEU A 475 1.14 12.78 28.50
CA LEU A 475 2.30 11.91 28.63
C LEU A 475 3.59 12.73 28.58
N ASP A 476 4.53 12.33 29.42
CA ASP A 476 5.91 12.79 29.39
C ASP A 476 6.80 11.68 29.98
N TYR A 477 8.03 11.99 30.36
CA TYR A 477 8.93 11.04 30.99
C TYR A 477 9.76 11.67 32.12
N TYR A 478 10.15 10.82 33.07
CA TYR A 478 11.32 11.06 33.91
C TYR A 478 12.49 10.25 33.35
N PRO A 479 13.68 10.85 33.15
CA PRO A 479 14.85 10.10 32.71
C PRO A 479 15.14 8.93 33.65
N VAL A 480 15.54 7.79 33.08
CA VAL A 480 15.96 6.63 33.85
C VAL A 480 17.46 6.46 33.68
N SER A 481 18.19 6.48 34.78
CA SER A 481 19.64 6.27 34.74
C SER A 481 19.97 4.81 34.47
N ARG A 482 20.99 4.59 33.63
CA ARG A 482 21.68 3.29 33.45
C ARG A 482 23.05 3.24 34.12
N ASP A 483 23.46 4.33 34.77
CA ASP A 483 24.75 4.49 35.45
C ASP A 483 24.52 4.95 36.89
N GLU A 484 25.06 4.20 37.85
CA GLU A 484 24.88 4.47 39.28
C GLU A 484 25.39 5.86 39.72
N ARG A 485 26.23 6.52 38.91
CA ARG A 485 26.75 7.87 39.20
C ARG A 485 25.75 8.99 38.86
N ILE A 486 24.74 8.69 38.05
CA ILE A 486 23.69 9.63 37.64
C ILE A 486 22.46 9.38 38.51
N GLU A 487 22.05 10.42 39.24
CA GLU A 487 20.90 10.40 40.12
C GLU A 487 19.78 11.26 39.52
N VAL A 488 18.57 10.72 39.49
CA VAL A 488 17.37 11.45 39.03
C VAL A 488 16.42 11.60 40.21
N THR A 489 16.09 12.84 40.56
CA THR A 489 15.17 13.14 41.66
C THR A 489 13.99 13.98 41.16
N VAL A 490 12.84 13.88 41.84
CA VAL A 490 11.64 14.67 41.53
C VAL A 490 11.41 15.64 42.70
N PRO A 491 11.69 16.95 42.53
CA PRO A 491 11.55 17.92 43.60
C PRO A 491 10.12 18.05 44.12
N ARG A 492 9.98 18.51 45.38
CA ARG A 492 8.68 18.87 45.95
C ARG A 492 8.05 20.01 45.13
N GLY A 493 6.77 19.86 44.78
CA GLY A 493 6.03 20.82 43.95
C GLY A 493 5.74 20.33 42.52
N ALA A 494 6.39 19.25 42.07
CA ALA A 494 5.97 18.55 40.87
C ALA A 494 4.56 17.96 41.05
N THR A 495 3.74 18.00 40.00
CA THR A 495 2.43 17.33 39.97
C THR A 495 2.64 15.82 39.92
N PRO A 496 2.18 15.03 40.90
CA PRO A 496 2.35 13.58 40.90
C PRO A 496 1.66 12.94 39.68
N PRO A 497 2.30 12.04 38.93
CA PRO A 497 1.66 11.32 37.84
C PRO A 497 0.72 10.23 38.36
N ASP A 498 -0.33 9.94 37.60
CA ASP A 498 -1.27 8.85 37.87
C ASP A 498 -0.69 7.48 37.47
N SER A 499 0.32 7.46 36.60
CA SER A 499 1.02 6.24 36.21
C SER A 499 2.50 6.51 35.94
N LYS A 500 3.33 5.51 36.27
CA LYS A 500 4.76 5.43 35.96
C LYS A 500 5.03 4.15 35.18
N ASP A 501 6.09 4.17 34.38
CA ASP A 501 6.51 3.06 33.52
C ASP A 501 5.39 2.58 32.57
N LEU A 502 4.68 3.54 31.97
CA LEU A 502 3.50 3.27 31.15
C LEU A 502 3.82 2.36 29.95
N ASP A 503 3.01 1.32 29.76
CA ASP A 503 3.19 0.31 28.71
C ASP A 503 4.55 -0.40 28.80
N GLU A 504 5.03 -0.68 30.02
CA GLU A 504 6.31 -1.34 30.29
C GLU A 504 7.54 -0.55 29.80
N ARG A 505 7.39 0.76 29.61
CA ARG A 505 8.47 1.66 29.18
C ARG A 505 9.03 2.44 30.37
N PRO A 506 10.25 2.14 30.85
CA PRO A 506 10.83 2.80 32.01
C PRO A 506 10.83 4.33 31.88
N GLY A 507 10.39 5.02 32.92
CA GLY A 507 10.38 6.48 33.01
C GLY A 507 9.20 7.15 32.33
N VAL A 508 8.43 6.48 31.48
CA VAL A 508 7.25 7.09 30.84
C VAL A 508 6.13 7.27 31.86
N ILE A 509 5.64 8.50 32.00
CA ILE A 509 4.62 8.89 32.97
C ILE A 509 3.36 9.42 32.28
N ALA A 510 2.24 9.34 32.99
CA ALA A 510 0.98 9.92 32.53
C ALA A 510 0.22 10.61 33.66
N TRP A 511 -0.40 11.74 33.32
CA TRP A 511 -1.45 12.37 34.10
C TRP A 511 -2.78 12.24 33.35
N ARG A 512 -3.87 11.96 34.06
CA ARG A 512 -5.21 11.78 33.49
C ARG A 512 -6.24 12.60 34.24
N ARG A 513 -7.09 13.30 33.49
CA ARG A 513 -8.19 14.08 34.09
C ARG A 513 -9.36 14.20 33.13
N GLN A 514 -10.57 14.24 33.70
CA GLN A 514 -11.76 14.68 32.99
C GLN A 514 -11.90 16.19 33.19
N LEU A 515 -11.70 16.98 32.13
CA LEU A 515 -11.80 18.44 32.18
C LEU A 515 -13.19 18.93 31.82
N GLU A 516 -13.76 19.80 32.64
CA GLU A 516 -15.00 20.51 32.34
C GLU A 516 -14.80 21.55 31.23
N PRO A 517 -15.88 22.00 30.57
CA PRO A 517 -15.81 23.08 29.58
C PRO A 517 -15.12 24.34 30.12
N GLY A 518 -14.10 24.83 29.41
CA GLY A 518 -13.34 26.02 29.79
C GLY A 518 -12.33 25.83 30.93
N GLU A 519 -12.24 24.64 31.53
CA GLU A 519 -11.29 24.36 32.61
C GLU A 519 -9.84 24.42 32.09
N ASN A 520 -8.97 25.12 32.81
CA ASN A 520 -7.52 25.13 32.59
C ASN A 520 -6.84 24.22 33.63
N TRP A 521 -6.27 23.11 33.16
CA TRP A 521 -5.49 22.20 33.97
C TRP A 521 -4.01 22.49 33.86
N ARG A 522 -3.40 22.79 35.02
CA ARG A 522 -1.98 23.12 35.14
C ARG A 522 -1.22 21.93 35.71
N ILE A 523 -0.18 21.49 35.02
CA ILE A 523 0.72 20.39 35.42
C ILE A 523 2.12 20.97 35.55
N VAL A 524 2.70 20.85 36.75
CA VAL A 524 4.09 21.20 37.02
C VAL A 524 4.95 19.96 36.82
N HIS A 525 5.65 19.86 35.69
CA HIS A 525 6.54 18.76 35.38
C HIS A 525 7.99 19.16 35.69
N ARG A 526 8.52 18.57 36.76
CA ARG A 526 9.86 18.91 37.27
C ARG A 526 10.65 17.67 37.64
N TYR A 527 11.92 17.63 37.26
CA TYR A 527 12.90 16.64 37.73
C TYR A 527 14.31 17.24 37.69
N GLU A 528 15.18 16.68 38.51
CA GLU A 528 16.56 17.09 38.64
C GLU A 528 17.48 15.91 38.32
N VAL A 529 18.49 16.15 37.48
CA VAL A 529 19.50 15.15 37.14
C VAL A 529 20.84 15.62 37.71
N SER A 530 21.42 14.81 38.59
CA SER A 530 22.72 15.06 39.21
C SER A 530 23.76 14.05 38.72
N TYR A 531 24.92 14.52 38.27
CA TYR A 531 25.97 13.69 37.70
C TYR A 531 27.38 14.28 37.93
N PRO A 532 28.47 13.50 37.77
CA PRO A 532 29.84 14.02 37.93
C PRO A 532 30.15 15.10 36.88
N GLY A 533 30.75 16.22 37.30
CA GLY A 533 30.93 17.41 36.46
C GLY A 533 31.89 17.24 35.27
N ASN A 534 32.66 16.16 35.22
CA ASN A 534 33.48 15.78 34.06
C ASN A 534 32.76 14.86 33.06
N THR A 535 31.46 14.59 33.28
CA THR A 535 30.66 13.70 32.42
C THR A 535 29.83 14.54 31.46
N VAL A 536 29.86 14.18 30.17
CA VAL A 536 28.93 14.72 29.17
C VAL A 536 27.77 13.73 29.06
N LEU A 537 26.55 14.20 29.35
CA LEU A 537 25.36 13.39 29.12
C LEU A 537 25.10 13.29 27.63
N ALA A 538 25.11 12.07 27.08
CA ALA A 538 24.58 11.84 25.75
C ALA A 538 23.06 12.03 25.82
N ALA A 539 22.54 12.98 25.04
CA ALA A 539 21.10 13.04 24.80
C ALA A 539 20.74 11.85 23.91
N GLU A 540 20.31 10.73 24.51
CA GLU A 540 19.72 9.64 23.73
C GLU A 540 18.43 10.15 23.09
N ARG A 541 18.38 10.08 21.76
CA ARG A 541 17.24 10.44 20.90
C ARG A 541 16.15 9.38 20.92
#